data_AF-A0A1I8BX79-F1
#
_entry.id   AF-A0A1I8BX79-F1
#
_cell.length_a   1.000
_cell.length_b   1.000
_cell.length_c   1.000
_cell.angle_alpha   90.00
_cell.angle_beta   90.00
_cell.angle_gamma   90.00
#
_symmetry.space_group_name_H-M   'P 1'
#
loop_
_entity.id
_entity.type
_entity.pdbx_description
1 polymer ?
#
loop_
_entity_poly.entity_id
_entity_poly.type
_entity_poly.pdbx_seq_one_letter_code
_entity_poly.pdbx_strand_id
1 'polypeptide(L)'
;MQEAYERKLNEKSTENNGANETDILNILSISLYKQGNLKRALIINDKIIEIDPSYPNATNNSKLYEQELLANGISEDFRKNIPLLNNTRLVDNKNLNNSHRSDYEKLCRGENEYNITEISKLYCYYKLDRPYLRLAPIKIEIVHFEPLVVIFRNVITDEEIKIIQNISLPKLYRSMVQNSKTGEPMLSKYRISKNAWINQKSHPIIKQIVKRLSLMTNLNMKSAESLQAKIIFF
;
A
#
# COMPACT_ATOMS: atom_id res chain seq x y z
N MET A 1 9.91 -2.95 -0.30
CA MET A 1 10.71 -3.84 -1.16
C MET A 1 11.39 -4.96 -0.40
N GLN A 2 11.98 -4.72 0.78
CA GLN A 2 12.54 -5.79 1.62
C GLN A 2 11.50 -6.89 1.92
N GLU A 3 10.33 -6.51 2.41
CA GLU A 3 9.19 -7.43 2.64
C GLU A 3 8.75 -8.16 1.35
N ALA A 4 8.80 -7.49 0.19
CA ALA A 4 8.45 -8.11 -1.10
C ALA A 4 9.48 -9.16 -1.52
N TYR A 5 10.77 -8.90 -1.26
CA TYR A 5 11.85 -9.87 -1.48
C TYR A 5 11.73 -11.06 -0.53
N GLU A 6 11.45 -10.83 0.75
CA GLU A 6 11.23 -11.89 1.74
C GLU A 6 10.01 -12.76 1.40
N ARG A 7 8.91 -12.15 0.94
CA ARG A 7 7.76 -12.88 0.41
C ARG A 7 8.14 -13.73 -0.79
N LYS A 8 8.90 -13.18 -1.74
CA LYS A 8 9.37 -13.92 -2.93
C LYS A 8 10.24 -15.13 -2.57
N LEU A 9 11.10 -15.01 -1.56
CA LEU A 9 11.91 -16.12 -1.05
C LEU A 9 11.07 -17.21 -0.37
N ASN A 10 9.95 -16.84 0.25
CA ASN A 10 9.05 -17.75 0.97
C ASN A 10 7.96 -18.37 0.08
N GLU A 11 7.68 -17.78 -1.09
CA GLU A 11 6.80 -18.35 -2.09
C GLU A 11 7.43 -19.60 -2.69
N LYS A 12 6.90 -20.79 -2.35
CA LYS A 12 7.22 -22.01 -3.09
C LYS A 12 6.86 -21.80 -4.56
N SER A 13 7.75 -22.22 -5.44
CA SER A 13 7.76 -22.05 -6.90
C SER A 13 6.55 -22.65 -7.63
N THR A 14 5.33 -22.20 -7.35
CA THR A 14 4.12 -22.78 -7.95
C THR A 14 3.30 -21.82 -8.80
N GLU A 15 3.57 -20.51 -8.82
CA GLU A 15 2.94 -19.60 -9.79
C GLU A 15 3.91 -18.50 -10.30
N ASN A 16 4.29 -18.57 -11.58
CA ASN A 16 5.15 -17.59 -12.27
C ASN A 16 4.49 -16.22 -12.54
N ASN A 17 3.43 -15.86 -11.80
CA ASN A 17 2.68 -14.62 -11.98
C ASN A 17 3.16 -13.46 -11.08
N GLY A 18 4.20 -13.68 -10.27
CA GLY A 18 4.79 -12.66 -9.40
C GLY A 18 5.84 -11.80 -10.08
N ALA A 19 6.15 -10.63 -9.51
CA ALA A 19 7.24 -9.76 -9.97
C ALA A 19 8.58 -10.53 -10.01
N ASN A 20 9.42 -10.19 -11.00
CA ASN A 20 10.72 -10.81 -11.22
C ASN A 20 11.66 -10.49 -10.03
N GLU A 21 12.44 -11.47 -9.60
CA GLU A 21 13.33 -11.32 -8.45
C GLU A 21 14.38 -10.22 -8.67
N THR A 22 14.99 -10.18 -9.86
CA THR A 22 15.98 -9.15 -10.21
C THR A 22 15.38 -7.75 -10.23
N ASP A 23 14.12 -7.60 -10.64
CA ASP A 23 13.42 -6.30 -10.60
C ASP A 23 13.11 -5.86 -9.17
N ILE A 24 12.71 -6.80 -8.30
CA ILE A 24 12.51 -6.54 -6.87
C ILE A 24 13.83 -6.09 -6.23
N LEU A 25 14.92 -6.80 -6.50
CA LEU A 25 16.26 -6.48 -6.01
C LEU A 25 16.76 -5.13 -6.55
N ASN A 26 16.50 -4.81 -7.81
CA ASN A 26 16.90 -3.54 -8.40
C ASN A 26 16.20 -2.35 -7.72
N ILE A 27 14.87 -2.42 -7.56
CA ILE A 27 14.12 -1.37 -6.84
C ILE A 27 14.59 -1.28 -5.39
N LEU A 28 14.85 -2.40 -4.72
CA LEU A 28 15.38 -2.43 -3.36
C LEU A 28 16.76 -1.77 -3.25
N SER A 29 17.68 -2.12 -4.14
CA SER A 29 19.03 -1.57 -4.25
C SER A 29 18.99 -0.04 -4.41
N ILE A 30 18.23 0.45 -5.39
CA ILE A 30 18.08 1.88 -5.65
C ILE A 30 17.44 2.59 -4.44
N SER A 31 16.45 1.98 -3.81
CA SER A 31 15.79 2.55 -2.62
C SER A 31 16.76 2.70 -1.45
N LEU A 32 17.57 1.67 -1.18
CA LEU A 32 18.59 1.69 -0.12
C LEU A 32 19.65 2.74 -0.39
N TYR A 33 20.09 2.85 -1.64
CA TYR A 33 21.02 3.89 -2.09
C TYR A 33 20.45 5.29 -1.83
N LYS A 34 19.21 5.55 -2.25
CA LYS A 34 18.52 6.84 -2.02
C LYS A 34 18.27 7.15 -0.54
N GLN A 35 18.25 6.13 0.31
CA GLN A 35 18.14 6.26 1.77
C GLN A 35 19.51 6.45 2.45
N GLY A 36 20.62 6.44 1.71
CA GLY A 36 21.98 6.55 2.26
C GLY A 36 22.56 5.24 2.80
N ASN A 37 21.87 4.10 2.62
CA ASN A 37 22.35 2.78 3.04
C ASN A 37 23.27 2.17 1.98
N LEU A 38 24.36 2.86 1.65
CA LEU A 38 25.23 2.55 0.50
C LEU A 38 25.79 1.12 0.50
N LYS A 39 26.34 0.65 1.64
CA LYS A 39 26.89 -0.72 1.74
C LYS A 39 25.82 -1.79 1.50
N ARG A 40 24.58 -1.59 1.97
CA ARG A 40 23.47 -2.51 1.71
C ARG A 40 23.04 -2.46 0.25
N ALA A 41 22.92 -1.26 -0.31
CA ALA A 41 22.57 -1.09 -1.72
C ALA A 41 23.56 -1.84 -2.62
N LEU A 42 24.86 -1.73 -2.33
CA LEU A 42 25.91 -2.46 -3.04
C LEU A 42 25.73 -3.98 -2.96
N ILE A 43 25.49 -4.53 -1.77
CA ILE A 43 25.29 -5.98 -1.60
C ILE A 43 24.05 -6.48 -2.33
N ILE A 44 22.94 -5.74 -2.27
CA ILE A 44 21.72 -6.10 -3.01
C ILE A 44 21.98 -6.02 -4.52
N ASN A 45 22.75 -5.03 -4.98
CA ASN A 45 23.11 -4.88 -6.38
C ASN A 45 24.07 -5.98 -6.88
N ASP A 46 25.01 -6.41 -6.04
CA ASP A 46 25.92 -7.52 -6.36
C ASP A 46 25.13 -8.83 -6.55
N LYS A 47 24.08 -9.07 -5.75
CA LYS A 47 23.16 -10.20 -5.97
C LYS A 47 22.46 -10.17 -7.33
N ILE A 48 22.13 -8.97 -7.84
CA ILE A 48 21.54 -8.84 -9.18
C ILE A 48 22.54 -9.31 -10.24
N ILE A 49 23.81 -8.92 -10.10
CA ILE A 49 24.89 -9.31 -11.03
C ILE A 49 25.17 -10.81 -10.95
N GLU A 50 25.08 -11.41 -9.76
CA GLU A 50 25.21 -12.86 -9.58
C GLU A 50 24.10 -13.65 -10.29
N ILE A 51 22.87 -13.14 -10.26
CA ILE A 51 21.71 -13.78 -10.90
C ILE A 51 21.67 -13.51 -12.42
N ASP A 52 21.89 -12.26 -12.82
CA ASP A 52 21.87 -11.79 -14.20
C ASP A 52 23.01 -10.77 -14.43
N PRO A 53 24.20 -11.24 -14.88
CA PRO A 53 25.32 -10.36 -15.19
C PRO A 53 25.03 -9.35 -16.31
N SER A 54 24.00 -9.60 -17.13
CA SER A 54 23.59 -8.73 -18.23
C SER A 54 22.51 -7.72 -17.81
N TYR A 55 22.12 -7.68 -16.53
CA TYR A 55 21.04 -6.81 -16.07
C TYR A 55 21.38 -5.33 -16.30
N PRO A 56 20.46 -4.55 -16.90
CA PRO A 56 20.72 -3.15 -17.23
C PRO A 56 21.14 -2.32 -16.02
N ASN A 57 22.22 -1.55 -16.17
CA ASN A 57 22.75 -0.62 -15.18
C ASN A 57 23.26 -1.22 -13.86
N ALA A 58 23.18 -2.54 -13.62
CA ALA A 58 23.65 -3.15 -12.37
C ALA A 58 25.15 -2.89 -12.16
N THR A 59 26.00 -3.12 -13.17
CA THR A 59 27.44 -2.85 -13.10
C THR A 59 27.76 -1.37 -12.90
N ASN A 60 26.96 -0.47 -13.51
CA ASN A 60 27.12 0.98 -13.36
C ASN A 60 26.72 1.44 -11.96
N ASN A 61 25.64 0.89 -11.41
CA ASN A 61 25.19 1.15 -10.03
C ASN A 61 26.23 0.69 -9.01
N SER A 62 26.84 -0.48 -9.21
CA SER A 62 27.91 -0.98 -8.32
C SER A 62 29.08 0.01 -8.26
N LYS A 63 29.57 0.46 -9.42
CA LYS A 63 30.62 1.50 -9.51
C LYS A 63 30.21 2.81 -8.85
N LEU A 64 28.96 3.26 -9.08
CA LEU A 64 28.43 4.48 -8.48
C LEU A 64 28.43 4.39 -6.93
N TYR A 65 27.97 3.27 -6.38
CA TYR A 65 27.87 3.10 -4.94
C TYR A 65 29.27 3.01 -4.29
N GLU A 66 30.22 2.33 -4.94
CA GLU A 66 31.61 2.30 -4.49
C GLU A 66 32.27 3.69 -4.51
N GLN A 67 32.02 4.48 -5.57
CA GLN A 67 32.51 5.86 -5.64
C GLN A 67 31.94 6.75 -4.53
N GLU A 68 30.65 6.63 -4.22
CA GLU A 68 30.06 7.37 -3.10
C GLU A 68 30.56 6.89 -1.72
N LEU A 69 30.84 5.59 -1.56
CA LEU A 69 31.46 5.08 -0.33
C LEU A 69 32.86 5.68 -0.14
N LEU A 70 33.67 5.73 -1.20
CA LEU A 70 34.99 6.38 -1.20
C LEU A 70 34.88 7.87 -0.88
N ALA A 71 33.93 8.58 -1.49
CA ALA A 71 33.68 10.00 -1.22
C ALA A 71 33.27 10.26 0.24
N ASN A 72 32.59 9.30 0.89
CA ASN A 72 32.23 9.35 2.31
C ASN A 72 33.36 8.90 3.25
N GLY A 73 34.59 8.73 2.75
CA GLY A 73 35.77 8.40 3.55
C GLY A 73 35.90 6.92 3.92
N ILE A 74 35.11 6.03 3.30
CA ILE A 74 35.25 4.58 3.46
C ILE A 74 36.25 4.12 2.40
N SER A 75 37.49 3.81 2.79
CA SER A 75 38.56 3.46 1.86
C SER A 75 38.63 1.97 1.52
N GLU A 76 38.16 1.09 2.39
CA GLU A 76 38.24 -0.37 2.25
C GLU A 76 36.98 -1.08 2.77
N ASP A 77 36.83 -2.36 2.44
CA ASP A 77 35.79 -3.24 3.00
C ASP A 77 34.33 -2.81 2.73
N PHE A 78 34.03 -2.42 1.48
CA PHE A 78 32.67 -2.00 1.07
C PHE A 78 31.59 -3.04 1.37
N ARG A 79 31.94 -4.32 1.29
CA ARG A 79 31.04 -5.47 1.45
C ARG A 79 31.06 -6.08 2.85
N LYS A 80 31.90 -5.55 3.76
CA LYS A 80 31.99 -6.01 5.16
C LYS A 80 31.51 -4.91 6.12
N ASN A 81 31.28 -5.30 7.38
CA ASN A 81 30.85 -4.40 8.44
C ASN A 81 29.63 -3.56 8.02
N ILE A 82 28.57 -4.24 7.61
CA ILE A 82 27.34 -3.61 7.14
C ILE A 82 26.66 -2.97 8.35
N PRO A 83 26.54 -1.63 8.41
CA PRO A 83 25.90 -0.96 9.55
C PRO A 83 24.44 -1.41 9.67
N LEU A 84 23.79 -1.22 10.82
CA LEU A 84 22.33 -1.44 10.93
C LEU A 84 21.55 -0.53 9.97
N LEU A 85 20.33 -0.92 9.61
CA LEU A 85 19.51 -0.17 8.65
C LEU A 85 19.19 1.17 9.27
N ASN A 86 19.80 2.23 8.73
CA ASN A 86 19.59 3.57 9.23
C ASN A 86 18.70 4.32 8.25
N ASN A 87 17.39 4.23 8.48
CA ASN A 87 16.38 4.98 7.75
C ASN A 87 15.87 6.13 8.62
N THR A 88 16.78 6.86 9.27
CA THR A 88 16.43 8.11 9.94
C THR A 88 15.81 9.05 8.92
N ARG A 89 14.54 9.38 9.14
CA ARG A 89 13.85 10.38 8.33
C ARG A 89 14.61 11.69 8.50
N LEU A 90 14.89 12.39 7.40
CA LEU A 90 15.28 13.79 7.47
C LEU A 90 14.14 14.52 8.18
N VAL A 91 14.33 14.82 9.46
CA VAL A 91 13.44 15.71 10.19
C VAL A 91 13.67 17.06 9.54
N ASP A 92 12.76 17.46 8.65
CA ASP A 92 12.71 18.85 8.21
C ASP A 92 12.47 19.68 9.48
N ASN A 93 13.55 20.18 10.07
CA ASN A 93 13.55 21.08 11.23
C ASN A 93 12.73 22.37 10.99
N LYS A 94 12.18 22.55 9.78
CA LYS A 94 11.26 23.63 9.42
C LYS A 94 9.79 23.32 9.72
N ASN A 95 9.40 22.08 10.04
CA ASN A 95 8.02 21.69 10.32
C ASN A 95 7.90 20.85 11.61
N LEU A 96 8.44 21.40 12.72
CA LEU A 96 8.47 20.80 14.06
C LEU A 96 7.11 20.48 14.71
N ASN A 97 5.98 20.74 14.04
CA ASN A 97 4.63 20.52 14.59
C ASN A 97 3.76 19.66 13.68
N ASN A 98 4.14 18.41 13.45
CA ASN A 98 3.24 17.44 12.83
C ASN A 98 3.23 16.14 13.65
N SER A 99 2.89 16.24 14.96
CA SER A 99 2.67 15.08 15.85
C SER A 99 1.84 14.00 15.14
N HIS A 100 0.72 14.40 14.53
CA HIS A 100 -0.16 13.51 13.77
C HIS A 100 0.53 12.73 12.66
N ARG A 101 1.56 13.29 12.02
CA ARG A 101 2.32 12.59 10.99
C ARG A 101 3.23 11.54 11.60
N SER A 102 3.89 11.86 12.71
CA SER A 102 4.70 10.87 13.44
C SER A 102 3.83 9.71 13.91
N ASP A 103 2.67 10.02 14.51
CA ASP A 103 1.70 9.03 14.99
C ASP A 103 1.18 8.17 13.84
N TYR A 104 0.77 8.77 12.73
CA TYR A 104 0.35 8.05 11.52
C TYR A 104 1.45 7.11 11.00
N GLU A 105 2.69 7.56 10.97
CA GLU A 105 3.80 6.77 10.46
C GLU A 105 4.19 5.62 11.41
N LYS A 106 4.04 5.80 12.73
CA LYS A 106 4.15 4.71 13.72
C LYS A 106 3.11 3.62 13.44
N LEU A 107 1.87 4.02 13.13
CA LEU A 107 0.82 3.08 12.74
C LEU A 107 1.23 2.24 11.52
N CYS A 108 1.85 2.86 10.51
CA CYS A 108 2.32 2.16 9.30
C CYS A 108 3.47 1.18 9.57
N ARG A 109 4.27 1.38 10.62
CA ARG A 109 5.36 0.49 11.02
C ARG A 109 4.91 -0.60 12.00
N GLY A 110 3.66 -0.55 12.46
CA GLY A 110 3.15 -1.46 13.48
C GLY A 110 3.71 -1.18 14.87
N GLU A 111 4.23 0.02 15.13
CA GLU A 111 4.78 0.44 16.44
C GLU A 111 3.67 0.78 17.45
N ASN A 112 2.50 0.16 17.32
CA ASN A 112 1.35 0.45 18.14
C ASN A 112 1.30 -0.53 19.30
N GLU A 113 1.14 -0.01 20.50
CA GLU A 113 0.82 -0.81 21.66
C GLU A 113 -0.68 -1.06 21.67
N TYR A 114 -1.07 -2.32 21.56
CA TYR A 114 -2.46 -2.73 21.66
C TYR A 114 -2.72 -3.27 23.05
N ASN A 115 -3.81 -2.84 23.68
CA ASN A 115 -4.26 -3.41 24.93
C ASN A 115 -4.79 -4.85 24.67
N ILE A 116 -4.08 -5.85 25.20
CA ILE A 116 -4.42 -7.27 25.03
C ILE A 116 -5.88 -7.55 25.46
N THR A 117 -6.33 -6.87 26.52
CA THR A 117 -7.70 -6.96 27.04
C THR A 117 -8.76 -6.43 26.08
N GLU A 118 -8.41 -5.50 25.19
CA GLU A 118 -9.30 -4.99 24.15
C GLU A 118 -9.28 -5.91 22.93
N ILE A 119 -8.11 -6.37 22.51
CA ILE A 119 -7.97 -7.32 21.41
C ILE A 119 -8.73 -8.62 21.71
N SER A 120 -8.66 -9.12 22.94
CA SER A 120 -9.33 -10.37 23.33
C SER A 120 -10.86 -10.31 23.21
N LYS A 121 -11.44 -9.10 23.12
CA LYS A 121 -12.87 -8.90 22.93
C LYS A 121 -13.27 -8.90 21.45
N LEU A 122 -12.32 -8.78 20.52
CA LEU A 122 -12.60 -8.75 19.09
C LEU A 122 -13.04 -10.14 18.61
N TYR A 123 -14.04 -10.20 17.75
CA TYR A 123 -14.55 -11.47 17.22
C TYR A 123 -15.15 -11.31 15.82
N CYS A 124 -15.26 -12.45 15.14
CA CYS A 124 -15.95 -12.58 13.87
C CYS A 124 -17.35 -13.17 14.09
N TYR A 125 -18.33 -12.71 13.32
CA TYR A 125 -19.68 -13.26 13.37
C TYR A 125 -20.38 -13.15 12.02
N TYR A 126 -21.46 -13.92 11.88
CA TYR A 126 -22.36 -13.84 10.74
C TYR A 126 -23.53 -12.93 11.06
N LYS A 127 -23.75 -11.92 10.22
CA LYS A 127 -24.92 -11.05 10.31
C LYS A 127 -26.11 -11.69 9.61
N LEU A 128 -27.17 -11.92 10.38
CA LEU A 128 -28.39 -12.66 9.99
C LEU A 128 -29.68 -11.89 10.31
N ASP A 129 -29.59 -10.57 10.50
CA ASP A 129 -30.66 -9.73 11.04
C ASP A 129 -31.80 -9.41 10.05
N ARG A 130 -31.73 -9.92 8.82
CA ARG A 130 -32.79 -9.79 7.81
C ARG A 130 -33.15 -11.15 7.21
N PRO A 131 -34.39 -11.37 6.77
CA PRO A 131 -34.81 -12.65 6.19
C PRO A 131 -33.90 -13.16 5.06
N TYR A 132 -33.48 -12.26 4.17
CA TYR A 132 -32.55 -12.61 3.08
C TYR A 132 -31.17 -13.05 3.59
N LEU A 133 -30.68 -12.45 4.68
CA LEU A 133 -29.36 -12.77 5.23
C LEU A 133 -29.31 -14.10 5.97
N ARG A 134 -30.46 -14.71 6.29
CA ARG A 134 -30.50 -16.10 6.77
C ARG A 134 -30.05 -17.10 5.70
N LEU A 135 -30.25 -16.76 4.43
CA LEU A 135 -29.83 -17.58 3.28
C LEU A 135 -28.44 -17.18 2.77
N ALA A 136 -28.11 -15.89 2.84
CA ALA A 136 -26.82 -15.35 2.43
C ALA A 136 -26.19 -14.50 3.55
N PRO A 137 -25.61 -15.14 4.58
CA PRO A 137 -25.02 -14.45 5.72
C PRO A 137 -23.85 -13.55 5.31
N ILE A 138 -23.74 -12.38 5.95
CA ILE A 138 -22.59 -11.49 5.76
C ILE A 138 -21.55 -11.78 6.84
N LYS A 139 -20.31 -12.02 6.42
CA LYS A 139 -19.15 -12.23 7.29
C LYS A 139 -18.65 -10.89 7.80
N ILE A 140 -18.65 -10.71 9.12
CA ILE A 140 -18.19 -9.50 9.78
C ILE A 140 -17.07 -9.87 10.75
N GLU A 141 -16.06 -9.02 10.78
CA GLU A 141 -14.97 -9.05 11.75
C GLU A 141 -14.92 -7.70 12.45
N ILE A 142 -15.06 -7.69 13.77
CA ILE A 142 -14.88 -6.48 14.58
C ILE A 142 -13.38 -6.31 14.79
N VAL A 143 -12.84 -5.16 14.38
CA VAL A 143 -11.41 -4.84 14.58
C VAL A 143 -11.20 -3.73 15.61
N HIS A 144 -12.26 -3.01 15.97
CA HIS A 144 -12.24 -2.04 17.08
C HIS A 144 -13.65 -1.76 17.58
N PHE A 145 -13.82 -1.45 18.87
CA PHE A 145 -15.13 -1.16 19.47
C PHE A 145 -15.43 0.33 19.62
N GLU A 146 -14.43 1.17 19.92
CA GLU A 146 -14.64 2.60 20.20
C GLU A 146 -13.57 3.47 19.55
N PRO A 147 -13.79 3.98 18.32
CA PRO A 147 -15.02 3.83 17.53
C PRO A 147 -15.22 2.41 16.97
N LEU A 148 -16.47 2.05 16.67
CA LEU A 148 -16.77 0.76 16.06
C LEU A 148 -16.17 0.69 14.65
N VAL A 149 -15.20 -0.20 14.46
CA VAL A 149 -14.59 -0.48 13.16
C VAL A 149 -14.81 -1.96 12.85
N VAL A 150 -15.40 -2.22 11.69
CA VAL A 150 -15.73 -3.56 11.22
C VAL A 150 -15.20 -3.78 9.81
N ILE A 151 -14.73 -4.99 9.56
CA ILE A 151 -14.36 -5.46 8.23
C ILE A 151 -15.44 -6.42 7.75
N PHE A 152 -16.03 -6.11 6.60
CA PHE A 152 -16.91 -7.04 5.91
C PHE A 152 -16.09 -7.89 4.93
N ARG A 153 -16.08 -9.20 5.15
CA ARG A 153 -15.24 -10.12 4.36
C ARG A 153 -16.02 -10.64 3.14
N ASN A 154 -15.31 -10.77 2.01
CA ASN A 154 -15.80 -11.37 0.75
C ASN A 154 -17.09 -10.73 0.22
N VAL A 155 -17.16 -9.40 0.26
CA VAL A 155 -18.35 -8.64 -0.13
C VAL A 155 -18.49 -8.50 -1.64
N ILE A 156 -17.38 -8.44 -2.37
CA ILE A 156 -17.34 -8.22 -3.82
C ILE A 156 -16.58 -9.40 -4.42
N THR A 157 -17.12 -10.01 -5.48
CA THR A 157 -16.47 -11.14 -6.16
C THR A 157 -15.40 -10.66 -7.15
N ASP A 158 -14.47 -11.53 -7.52
CA ASP A 158 -13.41 -11.20 -8.50
C ASP A 158 -13.98 -10.78 -9.86
N GLU A 159 -15.11 -11.37 -10.27
CA GLU A 159 -15.82 -11.00 -11.49
C GLU A 159 -16.44 -9.59 -11.38
N GLU A 160 -17.08 -9.28 -10.26
CA GLU A 160 -17.60 -7.93 -9.99
C GLU A 160 -16.45 -6.90 -9.98
N ILE A 161 -15.30 -7.24 -9.39
CA ILE A 161 -14.09 -6.40 -9.39
C ILE A 161 -13.63 -6.10 -10.82
N LYS A 162 -13.50 -7.13 -11.67
CA LYS A 162 -13.09 -6.95 -13.08
C LYS A 162 -14.05 -6.03 -13.84
N ILE A 163 -15.35 -6.17 -13.62
CA ILE A 163 -16.36 -5.34 -14.27
C ILE A 163 -16.28 -3.89 -13.77
N ILE A 164 -16.11 -3.67 -12.46
CA ILE A 164 -15.88 -2.32 -11.91
C ILE A 164 -14.61 -1.71 -12.51
N GLN A 165 -13.53 -2.47 -12.63
CA GLN A 165 -12.28 -2.00 -13.24
C GLN A 165 -12.53 -1.54 -14.69
N ASN A 166 -13.17 -2.37 -15.52
CA ASN A 166 -13.46 -2.05 -16.92
C ASN A 166 -14.31 -0.78 -17.07
N ILE A 167 -15.28 -0.56 -16.18
CA ILE A 167 -16.13 0.65 -16.19
C ILE A 167 -15.35 1.88 -15.69
N SER A 168 -14.41 1.67 -14.76
CA SER A 168 -13.66 2.75 -14.09
C SER A 168 -12.51 3.28 -14.94
N LEU A 169 -11.74 2.38 -15.58
CA LEU A 169 -10.53 2.70 -16.32
C LEU A 169 -10.69 3.86 -17.32
N PRO A 170 -11.72 3.89 -18.21
CA PRO A 170 -11.88 4.99 -19.17
C PRO A 170 -12.30 6.32 -18.53
N LYS A 171 -12.72 6.31 -17.26
CA LYS A 171 -13.20 7.50 -16.52
C LYS A 171 -12.18 8.04 -15.53
N LEU A 172 -10.98 7.47 -15.48
CA LEU A 172 -9.95 7.88 -14.54
C LEU A 172 -9.38 9.25 -14.89
N TYR A 173 -9.40 10.16 -13.92
CA TYR A 173 -8.71 11.43 -13.99
C TYR A 173 -7.83 11.64 -12.76
N ARG A 174 -6.85 12.53 -12.88
CA ARG A 174 -5.91 12.82 -11.79
C ARG A 174 -6.66 13.40 -10.60
N SER A 175 -6.41 12.85 -9.41
CA SER A 175 -7.02 13.35 -8.19
C SER A 175 -6.56 14.76 -7.88
N MET A 176 -7.51 15.61 -7.49
CA MET A 176 -7.26 16.95 -6.99
C MET A 176 -7.45 16.98 -5.47
N VAL A 177 -6.79 17.90 -4.80
CA VAL A 177 -7.00 18.22 -3.39
C VAL A 177 -7.67 19.58 -3.29
N GLN A 178 -8.42 19.83 -2.23
CA GLN A 178 -8.99 21.14 -2.00
C GLN A 178 -7.91 22.07 -1.46
N ASN A 179 -7.75 23.24 -2.06
CA ASN A 179 -6.86 24.28 -1.54
C ASN A 179 -7.45 24.82 -0.24
N SER A 180 -6.68 24.81 0.85
CA SER A 180 -7.17 25.23 2.18
C SER A 180 -7.53 26.71 2.27
N LYS A 181 -6.96 27.56 1.41
CA LYS A 181 -7.23 29.01 1.40
C LYS A 181 -8.35 29.39 0.45
N THR A 182 -8.35 28.85 -0.77
CA THR A 182 -9.31 29.24 -1.82
C THR A 182 -10.51 28.30 -1.91
N GLY A 183 -10.43 27.10 -1.32
CA GLY A 183 -11.47 26.08 -1.44
C GLY A 183 -11.54 25.41 -2.82
N GLU A 184 -10.70 25.84 -3.77
CA GLU A 184 -10.72 25.34 -5.14
C GLU A 184 -9.93 24.03 -5.30
N PRO A 185 -10.33 23.15 -6.24
CA PRO A 185 -9.60 21.95 -6.54
C PRO A 185 -8.25 22.27 -7.19
N MET A 186 -7.17 21.80 -6.58
CA MET A 186 -5.79 21.99 -7.04
C MET A 186 -5.08 20.64 -7.18
N LEU A 187 -4.15 20.56 -8.15
CA LEU A 187 -3.22 19.44 -8.23
C LEU A 187 -2.18 19.53 -7.11
N SER A 188 -1.95 18.42 -6.39
CA SER A 188 -0.85 18.31 -5.43
C SER A 188 0.23 17.35 -5.90
N LYS A 189 1.43 17.52 -5.35
CA LYS A 189 2.57 16.62 -5.58
C LYS A 189 2.48 15.34 -4.76
N TYR A 190 1.78 15.36 -3.62
CA TYR A 190 1.68 14.20 -2.72
C TYR A 190 0.50 13.27 -3.04
N ARG A 191 -0.55 13.75 -3.70
CA ARG A 191 -1.69 12.92 -4.14
C ARG A 191 -1.52 12.52 -5.61
N ILE A 192 -0.97 11.33 -5.82
CA ILE A 192 -0.64 10.79 -7.16
C ILE A 192 -1.71 9.85 -7.73
N SER A 193 -2.78 9.54 -6.98
CA SER A 193 -3.83 8.62 -7.43
C SER A 193 -4.68 9.21 -8.55
N LYS A 194 -5.25 8.33 -9.39
CA LYS A 194 -6.36 8.68 -10.29
C LYS A 194 -7.66 8.13 -9.73
N ASN A 195 -8.75 8.86 -9.87
CA ASN A 195 -10.07 8.43 -9.40
C ASN A 195 -11.09 8.46 -10.55
N ALA A 196 -12.12 7.63 -10.44
CA ALA A 196 -13.30 7.64 -11.29
C ALA A 196 -14.55 7.59 -10.41
N TRP A 197 -15.57 8.37 -10.77
CA TRP A 197 -16.88 8.33 -10.13
C TRP A 197 -17.86 7.53 -10.97
N ILE A 198 -18.55 6.58 -10.33
CA ILE A 198 -19.46 5.66 -10.97
C ILE A 198 -20.83 5.80 -10.31
N ASN A 199 -21.79 6.29 -11.09
CA ASN A 199 -23.17 6.43 -10.64
C ASN A 199 -23.82 5.05 -10.51
N GLN A 200 -24.68 4.86 -9.50
CA GLN A 200 -25.44 3.62 -9.32
C GLN A 200 -26.24 3.20 -10.55
N LYS A 201 -26.71 4.14 -11.36
CA LYS A 201 -27.48 3.87 -12.59
C LYS A 201 -26.62 3.42 -13.77
N SER A 202 -25.30 3.51 -13.69
CA SER A 202 -24.44 3.26 -14.85
C SER A 202 -24.30 1.79 -15.22
N HIS A 203 -24.48 0.87 -14.25
CA HIS A 203 -24.35 -0.56 -14.50
C HIS A 203 -25.13 -1.38 -13.45
N PRO A 204 -25.81 -2.49 -13.84
CA PRO A 204 -26.58 -3.33 -12.92
C PRO A 204 -25.80 -3.84 -11.71
N ILE A 205 -24.52 -4.20 -11.89
CA ILE A 205 -23.65 -4.66 -10.79
C ILE A 205 -23.47 -3.59 -9.72
N ILE A 206 -23.32 -2.32 -10.10
CA ILE A 206 -23.17 -1.23 -9.11
C ILE A 206 -24.45 -1.12 -8.27
N LYS A 207 -25.63 -1.25 -8.90
CA LYS A 207 -26.91 -1.29 -8.19
C LYS A 207 -27.01 -2.48 -7.23
N GLN A 208 -26.50 -3.64 -7.61
CA GLN A 208 -26.47 -4.84 -6.76
C GLN A 208 -25.53 -4.66 -5.57
N ILE A 209 -24.34 -4.08 -5.78
CA ILE A 209 -23.39 -3.74 -4.72
C ILE A 209 -24.00 -2.73 -3.75
N VAL A 210 -24.66 -1.67 -4.24
CA VAL A 210 -25.34 -0.69 -3.36
C VAL A 210 -26.44 -1.35 -2.53
N LYS A 211 -27.21 -2.29 -3.11
CA LYS A 211 -28.19 -3.08 -2.34
C LYS A 211 -27.51 -3.92 -1.26
N ARG A 212 -26.36 -4.55 -1.59
CA ARG A 212 -25.55 -5.33 -0.64
C ARG A 212 -25.02 -4.44 0.49
N LEU A 213 -24.50 -3.25 0.18
CA LEU A 213 -24.06 -2.25 1.17
C LEU A 213 -25.18 -1.84 2.13
N SER A 214 -26.42 -1.68 1.64
CA SER A 214 -27.58 -1.42 2.50
C SER A 214 -27.86 -2.58 3.46
N LEU A 215 -27.73 -3.83 3.02
CA LEU A 215 -27.90 -5.01 3.86
C LEU A 215 -26.76 -5.14 4.89
N MET A 216 -25.53 -4.79 4.51
CA MET A 216 -24.35 -4.86 5.36
C MET A 216 -24.39 -3.82 6.49
N THR A 217 -24.71 -2.59 6.15
CA THR A 217 -24.59 -1.44 7.06
C THR A 217 -25.90 -1.09 7.77
N ASN A 218 -27.02 -1.68 7.34
CA ASN A 218 -28.38 -1.24 7.70
C ASN A 218 -28.69 0.24 7.36
N LEU A 219 -27.85 0.90 6.56
CA LEU A 219 -28.07 2.28 6.15
C LEU A 219 -28.97 2.36 4.91
N ASN A 220 -29.67 3.49 4.82
CA ASN A 220 -30.44 3.84 3.64
C ASN A 220 -29.51 4.45 2.58
N MET A 221 -29.51 3.87 1.37
CA MET A 221 -28.61 4.27 0.30
C MET A 221 -29.19 5.37 -0.62
N LYS A 222 -30.38 5.92 -0.34
CA LYS A 222 -31.03 6.95 -1.18
C LYS A 222 -30.17 8.21 -1.37
N SER A 223 -29.47 8.63 -0.32
CA SER A 223 -28.58 9.80 -0.31
C SER A 223 -27.10 9.41 -0.38
N ALA A 224 -26.78 8.15 -0.69
CA ALA A 224 -25.40 7.71 -0.79
C ALA A 224 -24.71 8.41 -1.96
N GLU A 225 -23.46 8.81 -1.73
CA GLU A 225 -22.60 9.33 -2.80
C GLU A 225 -22.36 8.26 -3.88
N SER A 226 -21.91 8.71 -5.05
CA SER A 226 -21.51 7.80 -6.12
C SER A 226 -20.29 6.97 -5.71
N LEU A 227 -20.16 5.77 -6.28
CA LEU A 227 -19.00 4.92 -6.00
C LEU A 227 -17.75 5.59 -6.55
N GLN A 228 -16.71 5.71 -5.72
CA GLN A 228 -15.41 6.22 -6.13
C GLN A 228 -14.41 5.07 -6.28
N ALA A 229 -14.00 4.77 -7.52
CA ALA A 229 -12.88 3.89 -7.79
C ALA A 229 -11.58 4.71 -7.76
N LYS A 230 -10.53 4.18 -7.12
CA LYS A 230 -9.20 4.82 -7.07
C LYS A 230 -8.13 3.82 -7.50
N ILE A 231 -7.21 4.27 -8.34
CA ILE A 231 -6.04 3.50 -8.75
C ILE A 231 -4.78 4.33 -8.48
N ILE A 232 -3.76 3.66 -7.93
CA ILE A 232 -2.43 4.22 -7.72
C ILE A 232 -1.52 3.50 -8.71
N PHE A 233 -0.94 4.25 -9.64
CA PHE A 233 0.14 3.76 -10.49
C PHE A 233 1.44 4.06 -9.74
N PHE A 234 2.21 3.02 -9.42
CA PHE A 234 3.58 3.14 -8.92
C PHE A 234 4.56 2.94 -10.07
#